data_AF-A0A2E2N7B4-F1
#
_entry.id   AF-A0A2E2N7B4-F1
#
_cell.length_a   1.000
_cell.length_b   1.000
_cell.length_c   1.000
_cell.angle_alpha   90.00
_cell.angle_beta   90.00
_cell.angle_gamma   90.00
#
_symmetry.space_group_name_H-M   'P 1'
#
loop_
_entity.id
_entity.type
_entity.pdbx_description
1 polymer ?
#
loop_
_entity_poly.entity_id
_entity_poly.type
_entity_poly.pdbx_seq_one_letter_code
_entity_poly.pdbx_strand_id
1 'polypeptide(L)'
;MNRTRGDKTNQTIVAAASGICLITAVIAGGCVGYGTYPRSNEVLPTTAVNSEAGEEITVAAIEWMLDRDEVVPPVVVSLPEIVKPYRAHRISDKIGRQMILPIEGKPLGGYPIYHIGRLAIRGDEAEIDVYRPVFQTEGADPVYQVITLDMKGGLKPWRVERTRPWALGAFDPPPVYTVVDE
;
A
#
# COMPACT_ATOMS: atom_id res chain seq x y z
N MET A 1 60.76 -0.19 -47.42
CA MET A 1 60.86 0.04 -48.88
C MET A 1 60.62 -1.27 -49.61
N ASN A 2 59.63 -1.27 -50.50
CA ASN A 2 59.29 -2.24 -51.57
C ASN A 2 58.97 -3.70 -51.21
N ARG A 3 57.67 -4.04 -51.21
CA ARG A 3 57.16 -5.13 -52.06
C ARG A 3 55.69 -4.95 -52.43
N THR A 4 55.53 -4.67 -53.72
CA THR A 4 54.43 -4.84 -54.67
C THR A 4 53.15 -5.59 -54.26
N ARG A 5 52.07 -4.87 -54.51
CA ARG A 5 50.64 -5.19 -54.70
C ARG A 5 50.42 -6.39 -55.63
N GLY A 6 49.65 -7.38 -55.16
CA GLY A 6 49.03 -8.44 -55.96
C GLY A 6 47.52 -8.28 -55.91
N ASP A 7 46.96 -7.82 -57.02
CA ASP A 7 45.54 -7.72 -57.33
C ASP A 7 45.07 -9.07 -57.89
N LYS A 8 43.92 -9.63 -57.44
CA LYS A 8 42.91 -10.38 -58.22
C LYS A 8 41.64 -10.60 -57.38
N THR A 9 40.62 -9.80 -57.69
CA THR A 9 39.30 -10.24 -58.15
C THR A 9 38.80 -11.60 -57.64
N ASN A 10 37.69 -11.58 -56.90
CA ASN A 10 36.59 -12.54 -57.10
C ASN A 10 35.27 -11.94 -56.61
N GLN A 11 34.49 -11.49 -57.58
CA GLN A 11 33.08 -11.14 -57.44
C GLN A 11 32.24 -12.41 -57.30
N THR A 12 31.14 -12.23 -56.56
CA THR A 12 29.83 -12.91 -56.70
C THR A 12 29.74 -14.41 -56.44
N ILE A 13 29.12 -14.76 -55.31
CA ILE A 13 27.95 -15.68 -55.33
C ILE A 13 26.84 -15.09 -54.45
N VAL A 14 25.71 -14.84 -55.09
CA VAL A 14 24.39 -14.57 -54.51
C VAL A 14 23.71 -15.92 -54.28
N ALA A 15 23.20 -16.19 -53.08
CA ALA A 15 22.07 -17.09 -52.78
C ALA A 15 21.76 -16.96 -51.27
N ALA A 16 20.73 -16.22 -50.85
CA ALA A 16 19.35 -16.70 -50.73
C ALA A 16 19.22 -17.91 -49.78
N ALA A 17 18.94 -17.64 -48.50
CA ALA A 17 18.30 -18.60 -47.61
C ALA A 17 17.44 -17.84 -46.60
N SER A 18 16.15 -17.77 -46.92
CA SER A 18 15.05 -17.54 -46.00
C SER A 18 15.13 -18.51 -44.82
N GLY A 19 14.82 -18.06 -43.60
CA GLY A 19 14.43 -19.01 -42.57
C GLY A 19 14.59 -18.53 -41.14
N ILE A 20 13.42 -18.35 -40.51
CA ILE A 20 13.15 -18.47 -39.07
C ILE A 20 13.19 -17.14 -38.31
N CYS A 21 12.06 -16.44 -38.41
CA CYS A 21 11.45 -15.73 -37.28
C CYS A 21 11.36 -16.67 -36.07
N LEU A 22 12.23 -16.49 -35.08
CA LEU A 22 11.94 -16.89 -33.70
C LEU A 22 11.51 -15.63 -32.93
N ILE A 23 10.24 -15.30 -33.08
CA ILE A 23 9.52 -14.43 -32.15
C ILE A 23 9.32 -15.27 -30.89
N THR A 24 10.28 -15.21 -29.97
CA THR A 24 10.10 -15.77 -28.62
C THR A 24 9.25 -14.79 -27.82
N ALA A 25 7.95 -14.75 -28.12
CA ALA A 25 6.97 -14.11 -27.24
C ALA A 25 6.85 -14.99 -25.99
N VAL A 26 7.61 -14.66 -24.95
CA VAL A 26 7.41 -15.21 -23.61
C VAL A 26 6.11 -14.60 -23.07
N ILE A 27 4.98 -15.22 -23.44
CA ILE A 27 3.73 -15.07 -22.71
C ILE A 27 3.75 -16.15 -21.64
N ALA A 28 4.16 -15.76 -20.44
CA ALA A 28 3.81 -16.47 -19.22
C ALA A 28 3.58 -15.45 -18.09
N GLY A 29 2.72 -14.46 -18.37
CA GLY A 29 1.93 -13.82 -17.33
C GLY A 29 0.96 -14.87 -16.78
N GLY A 30 1.37 -15.57 -15.72
CA GLY A 30 0.66 -16.75 -15.24
C GLY A 30 1.03 -17.14 -13.82
N CYS A 31 0.84 -16.23 -12.87
CA CYS A 31 0.49 -16.52 -11.47
C CYS A 31 -0.23 -15.30 -10.85
N VAL A 32 -1.11 -14.63 -11.60
CA VAL A 32 -2.12 -13.78 -10.96
C VAL A 32 -3.38 -14.64 -10.86
N GLY A 33 -3.51 -15.34 -9.74
CA GLY A 33 -4.68 -16.15 -9.45
C GLY A 33 -5.92 -15.27 -9.34
N TYR A 34 -6.63 -15.10 -10.44
CA TYR A 34 -8.00 -14.63 -10.43
C TYR A 34 -8.93 -15.83 -10.59
N GLY A 35 -9.76 -16.07 -9.58
CA GLY A 35 -10.92 -16.93 -9.76
C GLY A 35 -11.53 -17.48 -8.48
N THR A 36 -12.36 -16.69 -7.81
CA THR A 36 -13.61 -17.24 -7.29
C THR A 36 -14.75 -16.34 -7.78
N TYR A 37 -15.46 -16.84 -8.79
CA TYR A 37 -16.80 -16.39 -9.13
C TYR A 37 -17.80 -17.50 -8.75
N PRO A 38 -18.94 -17.19 -8.09
CA PRO A 38 -19.28 -15.87 -7.57
C PRO A 38 -18.25 -15.45 -6.51
N ARG A 39 -18.02 -14.13 -6.36
CA ARG A 39 -17.14 -13.57 -5.33
C ARG A 39 -17.64 -14.12 -4.00
N SER A 40 -16.98 -15.14 -3.44
CA SER A 40 -17.29 -15.51 -2.07
C SER A 40 -16.81 -14.34 -1.23
N ASN A 41 -17.69 -13.77 -0.44
CA ASN A 41 -17.39 -12.70 0.50
C ASN A 41 -16.52 -13.22 1.67
N GLU A 42 -15.80 -14.32 1.47
CA GLU A 42 -15.30 -15.23 2.50
C GLU A 42 -13.79 -15.42 2.48
N VAL A 43 -13.04 -14.74 1.58
CA VAL A 43 -11.62 -14.54 1.85
C VAL A 43 -11.56 -13.65 3.08
N LEU A 44 -11.37 -14.30 4.23
CA LEU A 44 -11.35 -13.65 5.53
C LEU A 44 -10.40 -12.45 5.44
N PRO A 45 -10.90 -11.22 5.65
CA PRO A 45 -10.09 -9.99 5.56
C PRO A 45 -8.82 -10.02 6.42
N THR A 46 -8.80 -10.93 7.40
CA THR A 46 -7.82 -11.06 8.48
C THR A 46 -6.40 -11.43 8.02
N THR A 47 -6.25 -12.27 6.99
CA THR A 47 -4.91 -12.65 6.48
C THR A 47 -4.31 -11.58 5.58
N ALA A 48 -5.16 -10.80 4.90
CA ALA A 48 -4.75 -9.74 3.99
C ALA A 48 -4.09 -8.56 4.73
N VAL A 49 -4.57 -8.23 5.93
CA VAL A 49 -4.03 -7.12 6.75
C VAL A 49 -2.56 -7.32 7.13
N ASN A 50 -2.14 -8.57 7.38
CA ASN A 50 -0.76 -8.89 7.75
C ASN A 50 0.13 -9.28 6.56
N SER A 51 -0.36 -9.10 5.33
CA SER A 51 0.42 -9.28 4.11
C SER A 51 1.33 -8.07 3.84
N GLU A 52 2.28 -8.21 2.93
CA GLU A 52 3.11 -7.07 2.50
C GLU A 52 2.27 -5.98 1.81
N ALA A 53 1.29 -6.39 0.99
CA ALA A 53 0.34 -5.45 0.39
C ALA A 53 -0.46 -4.69 1.47
N GLY A 54 -0.90 -5.37 2.53
CA GLY A 54 -1.63 -4.72 3.62
C GLY A 54 -0.79 -3.68 4.36
N GLU A 55 0.49 -3.97 4.58
CA GLU A 55 1.45 -3.01 5.14
C GLU A 55 1.61 -1.78 4.23
N GLU A 56 1.84 -1.99 2.92
CA GLU A 56 2.02 -0.91 1.95
C GLU A 56 0.77 -0.02 1.79
N ILE A 57 -0.41 -0.64 1.74
CA ILE A 57 -1.69 0.07 1.68
C ILE A 57 -1.87 0.93 2.94
N THR A 58 -1.59 0.36 4.11
CA THR A 58 -1.73 1.08 5.39
C THR A 58 -0.77 2.27 5.46
N VAL A 59 0.49 2.09 5.05
CA VAL A 59 1.48 3.19 4.97
C VAL A 59 0.98 4.28 4.02
N ALA A 60 0.60 3.92 2.79
CA ALA A 60 0.13 4.90 1.81
C ALA A 60 -1.15 5.64 2.25
N ALA A 61 -2.05 4.96 2.99
CA ALA A 61 -3.23 5.57 3.57
C ALA A 61 -2.88 6.59 4.67
N ILE A 62 -1.95 6.25 5.56
CA ILE A 62 -1.51 7.14 6.63
C ILE A 62 -0.76 8.35 6.05
N GLU A 63 0.17 8.13 5.12
CA GLU A 63 0.87 9.22 4.43
C GLU A 63 -0.09 10.16 3.70
N TRP A 64 -1.07 9.61 2.96
CA TRP A 64 -2.07 10.41 2.26
C TRP A 64 -2.88 11.29 3.22
N MET A 65 -3.19 10.76 4.41
CA MET A 65 -3.91 11.47 5.46
C MET A 65 -3.03 12.56 6.06
N LEU A 66 -1.79 12.24 6.46
CA LEU A 66 -0.85 13.21 7.05
C LEU A 66 -0.50 14.36 6.12
N ASP A 67 -0.43 14.11 4.81
CA ASP A 67 -0.20 15.14 3.77
C ASP A 67 -1.37 16.13 3.65
N ARG A 68 -2.59 15.72 4.03
CA ARG A 68 -3.81 16.52 3.86
C ARG A 68 -4.36 17.10 5.14
N ASP A 69 -4.05 16.49 6.26
CA ASP A 69 -4.44 17.02 7.54
C ASP A 69 -3.55 18.19 7.92
N GLU A 70 -4.13 19.23 8.51
CA GLU A 70 -3.37 20.40 9.00
C GLU A 70 -2.75 20.12 10.39
N VAL A 71 -2.87 18.88 10.87
CA VAL A 71 -2.37 18.46 12.18
C VAL A 71 -0.84 18.38 12.15
N VAL A 72 -0.22 19.06 13.11
CA VAL A 72 1.24 19.04 13.28
C VAL A 72 1.66 17.69 13.86
N PRO A 73 2.51 16.91 13.18
CA PRO A 73 3.02 15.65 13.72
C PRO A 73 3.86 15.87 14.99
N PRO A 74 3.99 14.84 15.86
CA PRO A 74 3.57 13.46 15.62
C PRO A 74 2.09 13.21 15.94
N VAL A 75 1.50 12.21 15.28
CA VAL A 75 0.15 11.71 15.59
C VAL A 75 0.22 10.28 16.09
N VAL A 76 -0.73 9.86 16.92
CA VAL A 76 -0.87 8.46 17.33
C VAL A 76 -1.73 7.75 16.29
N VAL A 77 -1.28 6.61 15.79
CA VAL A 77 -2.07 5.78 14.87
C VAL A 77 -2.34 4.42 15.50
N SER A 78 -3.61 4.20 15.88
CA SER A 78 -4.12 2.91 16.32
C SER A 78 -4.36 2.01 15.10
N LEU A 79 -3.61 0.92 15.02
CA LEU A 79 -3.76 -0.10 13.99
C LEU A 79 -4.81 -1.14 14.43
N PRO A 80 -5.43 -1.90 13.51
CA PRO A 80 -6.36 -2.96 13.89
C PRO A 80 -5.68 -3.98 14.80
N GLU A 81 -6.39 -4.50 15.80
CA GLU A 81 -5.90 -5.52 16.75
C GLU A 81 -5.28 -6.74 16.05
N ILE A 82 -5.75 -7.05 14.84
CA ILE A 82 -5.25 -8.18 14.10
C ILE A 82 -3.85 -7.97 13.49
N VAL A 83 -3.34 -6.74 13.46
CA VAL A 83 -1.99 -6.44 12.98
C VAL A 83 -0.97 -6.98 13.98
N LYS A 84 -0.07 -7.84 13.51
CA LYS A 84 0.99 -8.40 14.35
C LYS A 84 1.98 -7.31 14.80
N PRO A 85 2.54 -7.38 16.03
CA PRO A 85 3.46 -6.36 16.55
C PRO A 85 4.60 -5.99 15.59
N TYR A 86 5.32 -6.98 15.05
CA TYR A 86 6.42 -6.71 14.12
C TYR A 86 5.98 -5.95 12.85
N ARG A 87 4.73 -6.14 12.37
CA ARG A 87 4.18 -5.38 11.24
C ARG A 87 3.86 -3.95 11.66
N ALA A 88 3.28 -3.76 12.83
CA ALA A 88 3.01 -2.44 13.38
C ALA A 88 4.29 -1.61 13.44
N HIS A 89 5.38 -2.17 13.98
CA HIS A 89 6.69 -1.53 14.00
C HIS A 89 7.20 -1.18 12.60
N ARG A 90 7.12 -2.11 11.64
CA ARG A 90 7.51 -1.83 10.25
C ARG A 90 6.70 -0.69 9.60
N ILE A 91 5.40 -0.61 9.87
CA ILE A 91 4.54 0.49 9.39
C ILE A 91 5.04 1.81 10.00
N SER A 92 5.27 1.83 11.31
CA SER A 92 5.78 3.00 12.02
C SER A 92 7.16 3.43 11.52
N ASP A 93 8.06 2.49 11.26
CA ASP A 93 9.41 2.77 10.76
C ASP A 93 9.39 3.39 9.35
N LYS A 94 8.48 2.92 8.50
CA LYS A 94 8.29 3.46 7.14
C LYS A 94 7.77 4.90 7.15
N ILE A 95 6.82 5.21 8.03
CA ILE A 95 6.25 6.57 8.18
C ILE A 95 7.23 7.48 8.95
N GLY A 96 8.04 6.90 9.84
CA GLY A 96 9.05 7.59 10.60
C GLY A 96 8.48 8.44 11.73
N ARG A 97 9.12 9.59 12.00
CA ARG A 97 8.84 10.45 13.18
C ARG A 97 7.46 11.10 13.20
N GLN A 98 6.67 10.96 12.14
CA GLN A 98 5.33 11.54 12.05
C GLN A 98 4.27 10.68 12.75
N MET A 99 4.55 9.40 12.96
CA MET A 99 3.64 8.45 13.59
C MET A 99 4.21 7.94 14.91
N ILE A 100 3.35 7.86 15.92
CA ILE A 100 3.59 7.17 17.19
C ILE A 100 2.70 5.94 17.22
N LEU A 101 3.31 4.78 17.48
CA LEU A 101 2.55 3.59 17.84
C LEU A 101 2.10 3.68 19.30
N PRO A 102 0.82 3.41 19.60
CA PRO A 102 0.37 3.21 20.96
C PRO A 102 1.04 1.94 21.52
N ILE A 103 1.91 2.08 22.51
CA ILE A 103 2.59 0.95 23.19
C ILE A 103 1.94 0.71 24.54
N GLU A 104 1.74 -0.54 24.91
CA GLU A 104 1.14 -0.92 26.19
C GLU A 104 1.90 -0.31 27.38
N GLY A 105 1.17 0.27 28.33
CA GLY A 105 1.73 0.90 29.52
C GLY A 105 2.42 2.26 29.30
N LYS A 106 2.54 2.75 28.05
CA LYS A 106 3.12 4.08 27.76
C LYS A 106 2.01 5.13 27.54
N PRO A 107 2.13 6.34 28.11
CA PRO A 107 1.15 7.39 27.89
C PRO A 107 1.18 7.90 26.45
N LEU A 108 0.01 8.17 25.87
CA LEU A 108 -0.15 8.66 24.49
C LEU A 108 0.12 10.16 24.31
N GLY A 109 0.49 10.88 25.37
CA GLY A 109 0.99 12.27 25.28
C GLY A 109 -0.02 13.34 24.82
N GLY A 110 -1.30 13.02 24.72
CA GLY A 110 -2.33 13.97 24.28
C GLY A 110 -2.32 14.28 22.78
N TYR A 111 -1.57 13.51 21.98
CA TYR A 111 -1.58 13.64 20.51
C TYR A 111 -2.92 13.19 19.93
N PRO A 112 -3.35 13.75 18.78
CA PRO A 112 -4.50 13.24 18.05
C PRO A 112 -4.34 11.76 17.72
N ILE A 113 -5.38 10.98 18.00
CA ILE A 113 -5.39 9.54 17.74
C ILE A 113 -6.18 9.29 16.47
N TYR A 114 -5.53 8.73 15.47
CA TYR A 114 -6.16 8.20 14.26
C TYR A 114 -6.37 6.71 14.44
N HIS A 115 -7.42 6.18 13.82
CA HIS A 115 -7.61 4.73 13.78
C HIS A 115 -7.65 4.24 12.36
N ILE A 116 -6.96 3.14 12.12
CA ILE A 116 -7.12 2.35 10.91
C ILE A 116 -8.22 1.32 11.19
N GLY A 117 -9.28 1.39 10.39
CA GLY A 117 -10.43 0.52 10.50
C GLY A 117 -10.30 -0.72 9.62
N ARG A 118 -11.35 -0.95 8.82
CA ARG A 118 -11.41 -2.08 7.91
C ARG A 118 -10.45 -1.87 6.75
N LEU A 119 -9.76 -2.94 6.38
CA LEU A 119 -8.95 -3.05 5.17
C LEU A 119 -9.44 -4.25 4.36
N ALA A 120 -9.81 -4.01 3.10
CA ALA A 120 -10.20 -5.03 2.14
C ALA A 120 -9.32 -4.94 0.91
N ILE A 121 -8.68 -6.05 0.52
CA ILE A 121 -7.78 -6.13 -0.64
C ILE A 121 -8.38 -7.07 -1.68
N ARG A 122 -8.44 -6.65 -2.94
CA ARG A 122 -8.99 -7.41 -4.07
C ARG A 122 -8.12 -7.22 -5.31
N GLY A 123 -7.10 -8.07 -5.46
CA GLY A 123 -6.18 -7.99 -6.59
C GLY A 123 -5.32 -6.73 -6.52
N ASP A 124 -5.43 -5.85 -7.50
CA ASP A 124 -4.75 -4.55 -7.58
C ASP A 124 -5.55 -3.40 -6.97
N GLU A 125 -6.70 -3.69 -6.36
CA GLU A 125 -7.58 -2.71 -5.71
C GLU A 125 -7.65 -2.97 -4.20
N ALA A 126 -7.82 -1.89 -3.42
CA ALA A 126 -8.04 -1.98 -1.99
C ALA A 126 -8.99 -0.88 -1.51
N GLU A 127 -9.65 -1.16 -0.39
CA GLU A 127 -10.50 -0.22 0.34
C GLU A 127 -10.02 -0.20 1.79
N ILE A 128 -9.71 0.97 2.32
CA ILE A 128 -9.28 1.15 3.71
C ILE A 128 -10.03 2.30 4.36
N ASP A 129 -10.54 2.06 5.56
CA ASP A 129 -11.26 3.06 6.36
C ASP A 129 -10.28 3.73 7.34
N VAL A 130 -10.18 5.05 7.29
CA VAL A 130 -9.35 5.86 8.22
C VAL A 130 -10.27 6.73 9.07
N TYR A 131 -10.13 6.66 10.39
CA TYR A 131 -10.86 7.47 11.34
C TYR A 131 -10.00 8.66 11.74
N ARG A 132 -10.38 9.84 11.26
CA ARG A 132 -9.74 11.11 11.59
C ARG A 132 -10.43 11.77 12.79
N PRO A 133 -9.71 12.17 13.84
CA PRO A 133 -10.27 12.97 14.92
C PRO A 133 -10.56 14.40 14.43
N VAL A 134 -11.74 14.92 14.71
CA VAL A 134 -12.11 16.32 14.45
C VAL A 134 -12.47 17.00 15.77
N PHE A 135 -11.69 18.01 16.14
CA PHE A 135 -11.87 18.78 17.36
C PHE A 135 -12.76 20.00 17.06
N GLN A 136 -13.97 20.03 17.61
CA GLN A 136 -14.90 21.17 17.44
C GLN A 136 -14.57 22.33 18.39
N THR A 137 -14.09 21.99 19.58
CA THR A 137 -13.72 22.93 20.64
C THR A 137 -12.48 22.40 21.35
N GLU A 138 -11.61 23.30 21.79
CA GLU A 138 -10.44 22.94 22.60
C GLU A 138 -10.87 22.21 23.88
N GLY A 139 -10.25 21.06 24.17
CA GLY A 139 -10.52 20.23 25.34
C GLY A 139 -11.78 19.35 25.29
N ALA A 140 -12.57 19.41 24.21
CA ALA A 140 -13.66 18.46 23.97
C ALA A 140 -13.14 17.14 23.37
N ASP A 141 -13.86 16.05 23.64
CA ASP A 141 -13.57 14.77 22.98
C ASP A 141 -13.71 14.91 21.45
N PRO A 142 -12.78 14.33 20.67
CA PRO A 142 -12.84 14.43 19.22
C PRO A 142 -14.05 13.66 18.68
N VAL A 143 -14.77 14.28 17.75
CA VAL A 143 -15.75 13.56 16.92
C VAL A 143 -15.00 12.99 15.72
N TYR A 144 -15.14 11.69 15.50
CA TYR A 144 -14.42 11.05 14.41
C TYR A 144 -15.14 11.21 13.07
N GLN A 145 -14.34 11.45 12.03
CA GLN A 145 -14.77 11.32 10.64
C GLN A 145 -14.14 10.09 10.02
N VAL A 146 -14.96 9.18 9.49
CA VAL A 146 -14.46 8.11 8.64
C VAL A 146 -14.20 8.65 7.24
N ILE A 147 -13.04 8.32 6.69
CA ILE A 147 -12.71 8.53 5.29
C ILE A 147 -12.37 7.17 4.71
N THR A 148 -13.23 6.65 3.84
CA THR A 148 -12.90 5.44 3.08
C THR A 148 -12.04 5.82 1.88
N LEU A 149 -10.87 5.21 1.79
CA LEU A 149 -9.92 5.38 0.70
C LEU A 149 -10.02 4.17 -0.23
N ASP A 150 -10.37 4.42 -1.48
CA ASP A 150 -10.27 3.45 -2.55
C ASP A 150 -8.89 3.60 -3.20
N MET A 151 -8.12 2.53 -3.19
CA MET A 151 -6.70 2.53 -3.55
C MET A 151 -6.43 1.56 -4.69
N LYS A 152 -5.42 1.88 -5.49
CA LYS A 152 -4.95 1.04 -6.58
C LYS A 152 -3.44 0.84 -6.52
N GLY A 153 -2.98 -0.38 -6.76
CA GLY A 153 -1.58 -0.78 -6.62
C GLY A 153 -1.25 -2.11 -7.29
N GLY A 154 -0.64 -3.03 -6.54
CA GLY A 154 -0.19 -4.33 -7.05
C GLY A 154 1.26 -4.25 -7.56
N LEU A 155 1.46 -4.28 -8.88
CA LEU A 155 2.80 -4.15 -9.49
C LEU A 155 3.37 -2.73 -9.43
N LYS A 156 2.53 -1.76 -9.06
CA LYS A 156 2.91 -0.36 -8.84
C LYS A 156 2.67 -0.01 -7.37
N PRO A 157 3.40 0.98 -6.81
CA PRO A 157 3.12 1.48 -5.49
C PRO A 157 1.65 1.83 -5.31
N TRP A 158 1.10 1.46 -4.16
CA TRP A 158 -0.28 1.77 -3.81
C TRP A 158 -0.48 3.28 -3.72
N ARG A 159 -1.58 3.75 -4.30
CA ARG A 159 -1.99 5.15 -4.22
C ARG A 159 -3.50 5.26 -4.06
N VAL A 160 -3.94 6.35 -3.45
CA VAL A 160 -5.35 6.69 -3.31
C VAL A 160 -5.88 7.19 -4.65
N GLU A 161 -6.94 6.55 -5.16
CA GLU A 161 -7.62 6.94 -6.41
C GLU A 161 -8.92 7.70 -6.12
N ARG A 162 -9.63 7.32 -5.06
CA ARG A 162 -10.89 7.96 -4.66
C ARG A 162 -11.03 7.99 -3.15
N THR A 163 -11.68 9.04 -2.66
CA THR A 163 -11.97 9.22 -1.24
C THR A 163 -13.46 9.37 -1.02
N ARG A 164 -13.97 8.78 0.05
CA ARG A 164 -15.36 8.89 0.47
C ARG A 164 -15.41 9.32 1.93
N PRO A 165 -15.47 10.63 2.20
CA PRO A 165 -15.68 11.11 3.56
C PRO A 165 -17.12 10.80 3.98
N TRP A 166 -17.27 10.26 5.17
CA TRP A 166 -18.56 10.05 5.81
C TRP A 166 -18.92 11.25 6.70
N ALA A 167 -20.18 11.31 7.14
CA ALA A 167 -20.60 12.34 8.09
C ALA A 167 -19.85 12.19 9.43
N LEU A 168 -19.61 13.32 10.12
CA LEU A 168 -18.99 13.32 11.44
C LEU A 168 -19.83 12.51 12.42
N GLY A 169 -19.19 11.60 13.14
CA GLY A 169 -19.87 10.71 14.10
C GLY A 169 -20.80 9.68 13.44
N ALA A 170 -20.71 9.46 12.12
CA ALA A 170 -21.49 8.41 11.45
C ALA A 170 -21.12 7.00 11.93
N PHE A 171 -19.89 6.82 12.41
CA PHE A 171 -19.36 5.57 12.94
C PHE A 171 -18.52 5.85 14.18
N ASP A 172 -18.63 4.98 15.17
CA ASP A 172 -17.73 4.99 16.32
C ASP A 172 -16.33 4.51 15.90
N PRO A 173 -15.26 5.14 16.41
CA PRO A 173 -13.91 4.64 16.17
C PRO A 173 -13.72 3.28 16.83
N PRO A 174 -12.86 2.41 16.27
CA PRO A 174 -12.39 1.22 16.97
C PRO A 174 -11.76 1.59 18.33
N PRO A 175 -11.72 0.65 19.29
CA PRO A 175 -10.89 0.81 20.48
C PRO A 175 -9.43 1.06 20.11
N VAL A 176 -8.73 1.84 20.92
CA VAL A 176 -7.28 2.01 20.76
C VAL A 176 -6.62 0.67 21.05
N TYR A 177 -5.98 0.09 20.04
CA TYR A 177 -5.16 -1.10 20.20
C TYR A 177 -3.74 -0.67 20.55
N THR A 178 -3.16 -1.30 21.57
CA THR A 178 -1.78 -1.07 21.99
C THR A 178 -0.89 -2.25 21.61
N VAL A 179 0.28 -1.95 21.08
CA VAL A 179 1.29 -2.96 20.73
C VAL A 179 2.09 -3.32 21.98
N VAL A 180 2.34 -4.62 22.18
CA VAL A 180 3.25 -5.13 23.21
C VAL A 180 4.68 -4.95 22.71
N ASP A 181 5.53 -4.29 23.50
CA ASP A 181 6.98 -4.19 23.25
C ASP A 181 7.58 -5.58 23.58
N GLU A 182 8.04 -6.31 22.56
CA GLU A 182 8.69 -7.63 22.72
C GLU A 182 10.14 -7.54 23.22
#